data_AF-A0A7S2SJX4-F1
#
_entry.id   AF-A0A7S2SJX4-F1
#
_cell.length_a   1.000
_cell.length_b   1.000
_cell.length_c   1.000
_cell.angle_alpha   90.00
_cell.angle_beta   90.00
_cell.angle_gamma   90.00
#
_symmetry.space_group_name_H-M   'P 1'
#
loop_
_entity.id
_entity.type
_entity.pdbx_description
1 polymer ?
#
loop_
_entity_poly.entity_id
_entity_poly.type
_entity_poly.pdbx_seq_one_letter_code
_entity_poly.pdbx_strand_id
1 'polypeptide(L)'
;ECREVRLRAAIAVAEAGGEKAAKENPTATYEHCHMRVRTMSEKRLMGRVKAIERAAGRHCVVKMAIFKSCLQDEDMWDLAKLASDALERLMVLQQPSAE
;
A
#
# COMPACT_ATOMS: atom_id res chain seq x y z
N GLU A 1 6.11 17.99 -12.57
CA GLU A 1 4.91 17.12 -12.50
C GLU A 1 3.97 17.59 -11.39
N CYS A 2 2.71 17.89 -11.74
CA CYS A 2 1.65 18.30 -10.81
C CYS A 2 1.16 17.11 -9.96
N ARG A 3 0.80 17.41 -8.70
CA ARG A 3 0.22 16.46 -7.72
C ARG A 3 -0.94 15.64 -8.30
N GLU A 4 -1.78 16.24 -9.14
CA GLU A 4 -2.89 15.56 -9.82
C GLU A 4 -2.47 14.39 -10.72
N VAL A 5 -1.36 14.52 -11.44
CA VAL A 5 -0.90 13.48 -12.37
C VAL A 5 -0.44 12.25 -11.60
N ARG A 6 0.27 12.47 -10.48
CA ARG A 6 0.70 11.40 -9.57
C ARG A 6 -0.48 10.75 -8.86
N LEU A 7 -1.48 11.54 -8.49
CA LEU A 7 -2.72 11.05 -7.85
C LEU A 7 -3.51 10.15 -8.82
N ARG A 8 -3.69 10.58 -10.07
CA ARG A 8 -4.37 9.78 -11.10
C ARG A 8 -3.67 8.46 -11.38
N ALA A 9 -2.34 8.48 -11.50
CA ALA A 9 -1.56 7.27 -11.73
C ALA A 9 -1.64 6.32 -10.51
N ALA A 10 -1.58 6.85 -9.29
CA ALA A 10 -1.70 6.07 -8.07
C ALA A 10 -3.10 5.46 -7.90
N ILE A 11 -4.16 6.21 -8.21
CA ILE A 11 -5.55 5.73 -8.20
C ILE A 11 -5.74 4.64 -9.25
N ALA A 12 -5.29 4.84 -10.49
CA ALA A 12 -5.44 3.83 -11.54
C ALA A 12 -4.72 2.51 -11.20
N VAL A 13 -3.54 2.58 -10.57
CA VAL A 13 -2.81 1.40 -10.07
C VAL A 13 -3.54 0.76 -8.87
N ALA A 14 -4.13 1.56 -7.99
CA ALA A 14 -4.90 1.07 -6.84
C ALA A 14 -6.25 0.48 -7.25
N GLU A 15 -6.94 1.02 -8.24
CA GLU A 15 -8.22 0.51 -8.77
C GLU A 15 -8.01 -0.77 -9.58
N ALA A 16 -6.99 -0.81 -10.46
CA ALA A 16 -6.64 -2.02 -11.21
C ALA A 16 -6.22 -3.19 -10.30
N GLY A 17 -5.66 -2.89 -9.12
CA GLY A 17 -5.26 -3.88 -8.13
C GLY A 17 -6.31 -4.17 -7.04
N GLY A 18 -7.16 -3.20 -6.70
CA GLY A 18 -7.95 -3.13 -5.47
C GLY A 18 -9.11 -4.13 -5.40
N GLU A 19 -9.86 -4.30 -6.49
CA GLU A 19 -10.96 -5.28 -6.53
C GLU A 19 -10.45 -6.73 -6.54
N LYS A 20 -9.35 -7.02 -7.25
CA LYS A 20 -8.69 -8.34 -7.22
C LYS A 20 -8.08 -8.63 -5.86
N ALA A 21 -7.42 -7.62 -5.27
CA ALA A 21 -6.83 -7.64 -3.94
C ALA A 21 -7.84 -7.94 -2.83
N ALA A 22 -9.00 -7.28 -2.85
CA ALA A 22 -10.05 -7.45 -1.86
C ALA A 22 -10.66 -8.86 -1.89
N LYS A 23 -10.75 -9.46 -3.09
CA LYS A 23 -11.21 -10.85 -3.27
C LYS A 23 -10.24 -11.89 -2.72
N GLU A 24 -8.93 -11.63 -2.76
CA GLU A 24 -7.90 -12.59 -2.32
C GLU A 24 -7.42 -12.39 -0.87
N ASN A 25 -7.78 -11.30 -0.19
CA ASN A 25 -7.35 -11.04 1.18
C ASN A 25 -8.44 -10.37 2.05
N PRO A 26 -9.37 -11.15 2.63
CA PRO A 26 -10.52 -10.61 3.37
C PRO A 26 -10.16 -9.87 4.67
N THR A 27 -8.89 -9.92 5.12
CA THR A 27 -8.45 -9.30 6.38
C THR A 27 -7.76 -7.94 6.23
N ALA A 28 -7.62 -7.46 4.99
CA ALA A 28 -6.93 -6.21 4.65
C ALA A 28 -7.84 -5.27 3.85
N THR A 29 -9.08 -5.08 4.30
CA THR A 29 -10.01 -4.15 3.63
C THR A 29 -9.51 -2.70 3.74
N TYR A 30 -9.98 -1.86 2.83
CA TYR A 30 -9.67 -0.43 2.82
C TYR A 30 -10.12 0.22 4.14
N GLU A 31 -11.32 -0.09 4.64
CA GLU A 31 -11.85 0.51 5.87
C GLU A 31 -10.96 0.22 7.08
N HIS A 32 -10.43 -1.01 7.19
CA HIS A 32 -9.53 -1.37 8.28
C HIS A 32 -8.17 -0.67 8.17
N CYS A 33 -7.64 -0.50 6.95
CA CYS A 33 -6.40 0.24 6.72
C CYS A 33 -6.59 1.74 7.00
N HIS A 34 -7.68 2.33 6.52
CA HIS A 34 -8.03 3.73 6.71
C HIS A 34 -8.26 4.07 8.19
N MET A 35 -9.00 3.23 8.92
CA MET A 35 -9.16 3.39 10.38
C MET A 35 -7.80 3.43 11.10
N ARG A 36 -6.85 2.59 10.70
CA ARG A 36 -5.49 2.61 11.26
C ARG A 36 -4.74 3.90 10.92
N VAL A 37 -4.82 4.37 9.68
CA VAL A 37 -4.18 5.63 9.26
C VAL A 37 -4.68 6.79 10.11
N ARG A 38 -5.99 6.89 10.34
CA ARG A 38 -6.59 7.99 11.12
C ARG A 38 -6.33 7.93 12.63
N THR A 39 -6.09 6.74 13.17
CA THR A 39 -6.01 6.54 14.64
C THR A 39 -4.59 6.34 15.16
N MET A 40 -3.63 6.01 14.29
CA MET A 40 -2.26 5.74 14.69
C MET A 40 -1.37 6.95 14.44
N SER A 41 -0.36 7.15 15.30
CA SER A 41 0.68 8.15 15.04
C SER A 41 1.57 7.75 13.87
N GLU A 42 2.17 8.75 13.22
CA GLU A 42 3.10 8.56 12.09
C GLU A 42 4.19 7.53 12.37
N LYS A 43 4.80 7.58 13.56
CA LYS A 43 5.82 6.60 13.98
C LYS A 43 5.29 5.17 13.94
N ARG A 44 4.05 4.95 14.37
CA ARG A 44 3.42 3.62 14.33
C ARG A 44 3.03 3.23 12.91
N LEU A 45 2.57 4.17 12.09
CA LEU A 45 2.27 3.94 10.67
C LEU A 45 3.53 3.53 9.89
N MET A 46 4.65 4.20 10.11
CA MET A 46 5.95 3.81 9.56
C MET A 46 6.34 2.39 9.99
N GLY A 47 6.13 2.05 11.28
CA GLY A 47 6.34 0.70 11.78
C GLY A 47 5.47 -0.35 11.08
N ARG A 48 4.24 0.02 10.71
CA ARG A 48 3.32 -0.85 9.96
C ARG A 48 3.80 -1.09 8.54
N VAL A 49 4.24 -0.05 7.82
CA VAL A 49 4.83 -0.19 6.49
C VAL A 49 5.99 -1.20 6.54
N LYS A 50 6.95 -1.00 7.44
CA LYS A 50 8.09 -1.92 7.60
C LYS A 50 7.67 -3.34 7.98
N ALA A 51 6.63 -3.51 8.79
CA ALA A 51 6.13 -4.83 9.17
C ALA A 51 5.46 -5.56 8.00
N ILE A 52 4.65 -4.86 7.19
CA ILE A 52 4.03 -5.42 5.99
C ILE A 52 5.11 -5.84 4.99
N GLU A 53 6.10 -4.97 4.77
CA GLU A 53 7.24 -5.24 3.89
C GLU A 53 8.05 -6.46 4.31
N ARG A 54 8.47 -6.53 5.59
CA ARG A 54 9.28 -7.64 6.10
C ARG A 54 8.59 -9.00 6.02
N ALA A 55 7.26 -9.02 6.09
CA ALA A 55 6.51 -10.27 5.93
C ALA A 55 6.64 -10.85 4.51
N ALA A 56 6.98 -10.03 3.51
CA ALA A 56 7.41 -10.44 2.16
C ALA A 56 6.52 -11.48 1.46
N GLY A 57 5.23 -11.56 1.82
CA GLY A 57 4.28 -12.50 1.23
C GLY A 57 3.50 -11.88 0.07
N ARG A 58 2.94 -12.72 -0.81
CA ARG A 58 2.02 -12.29 -1.89
C ARG A 58 0.91 -11.36 -1.38
N HIS A 59 0.31 -11.72 -0.25
CA HIS A 59 -0.74 -10.92 0.41
C HIS A 59 -0.27 -9.57 0.96
N CYS A 60 1.03 -9.38 1.16
CA CYS A 60 1.59 -8.11 1.63
C CYS A 60 1.66 -7.06 0.52
N VAL A 61 1.79 -7.45 -0.75
CA VAL A 61 1.73 -6.53 -1.90
C VAL A 61 0.39 -5.79 -1.89
N VAL A 62 -0.70 -6.56 -1.83
CA VAL A 62 -2.07 -6.05 -1.72
C VAL A 62 -2.24 -5.13 -0.51
N LYS A 63 -1.83 -5.60 0.67
CA LYS A 63 -1.99 -4.86 1.92
C LYS A 63 -1.20 -3.55 1.90
N MET A 64 0.00 -3.55 1.32
CA MET A 64 0.82 -2.36 1.15
C MET A 64 0.18 -1.38 0.16
N ALA A 65 -0.38 -1.86 -0.96
CA ALA A 65 -1.06 -1.01 -1.92
C ALA A 65 -2.28 -0.29 -1.32
N ILE A 66 -3.13 -1.01 -0.58
CA ILE A 66 -4.28 -0.42 0.11
C ILE A 66 -3.82 0.57 1.18
N PHE A 67 -2.82 0.21 1.99
CA PHE A 67 -2.30 1.08 3.04
C PHE A 67 -1.67 2.36 2.47
N LYS A 68 -0.98 2.26 1.32
CA LYS A 68 -0.46 3.42 0.58
C LYS A 68 -1.59 4.35 0.16
N SER A 69 -2.67 3.83 -0.44
CA SER A 69 -3.81 4.66 -0.85
C SER A 69 -4.43 5.40 0.33
N CYS A 70 -4.68 4.72 1.46
CA CYS A 70 -5.20 5.37 2.66
C CYS A 70 -4.28 6.50 3.17
N LEU A 71 -2.96 6.35 3.07
CA LEU A 71 -2.00 7.41 3.44
C LEU A 71 -2.07 8.60 2.48
N GLN A 72 -2.33 8.38 1.19
CA GLN A 72 -2.52 9.46 0.20
C GLN A 72 -3.81 10.23 0.45
N ASP A 73 -4.89 9.52 0.79
CA ASP A 73 -6.21 10.11 1.06
C ASP A 73 -6.20 11.01 2.31
N GLU A 74 -5.36 10.69 3.29
CA GLU A 74 -5.14 11.49 4.52
C GLU A 74 -3.94 12.45 4.39
N ASP A 75 -3.48 12.73 3.16
CA ASP A 75 -2.42 13.70 2.84
C ASP A 75 -1.03 13.43 3.48
N MET A 76 -0.78 12.19 3.90
CA MET A 76 0.47 11.76 4.55
C MET A 76 1.55 11.38 3.53
N TRP A 77 1.93 12.33 2.67
CA TRP A 77 2.74 12.09 1.46
C TRP A 77 4.09 11.41 1.71
N ASP A 78 4.79 11.72 2.80
CA ASP A 78 6.08 11.10 3.14
C ASP A 78 5.94 9.61 3.49
N LEU A 79 4.89 9.27 4.25
CA LEU A 79 4.57 7.88 4.56
C LEU A 79 4.04 7.14 3.33
N ALA A 80 3.24 7.81 2.50
CA ALA A 80 2.75 7.25 1.25
C ALA A 80 3.91 6.93 0.31
N LYS A 81 4.93 7.80 0.24
CA LYS A 81 6.16 7.54 -0.51
C LYS A 81 6.91 6.32 0.05
N LEU A 82 7.10 6.26 1.36
CA LEU A 82 7.74 5.10 2.00
C LEU A 82 6.98 3.78 1.69
N ALA A 83 5.65 3.80 1.74
CA ALA A 83 4.82 2.66 1.39
C ALA A 83 4.91 2.31 -0.11
N SER A 84 5.03 3.31 -0.99
CA SER A 84 5.25 3.11 -2.42
C SER A 84 6.58 2.41 -2.69
N ASP A 85 7.68 2.91 -2.11
CA ASP A 85 9.01 2.31 -2.29
C ASP A 85 9.04 0.86 -1.75
N ALA A 86 8.34 0.60 -0.64
CA ALA A 86 8.22 -0.74 -0.08
C ALA A 86 7.35 -1.67 -0.96
N LEU A 87 6.29 -1.14 -1.58
CA LEU A 87 5.45 -1.89 -2.52
C LEU A 87 6.26 -2.33 -3.74
N GLU A 88 7.07 -1.45 -4.31
CA GLU A 88 7.94 -1.78 -5.45
C GLU A 88 8.91 -2.91 -5.09
N ARG A 89 9.57 -2.83 -3.94
CA ARG A 89 10.46 -3.91 -3.46
C ARG A 89 9.71 -5.22 -3.25
N LEU A 90 8.51 -5.18 -2.67
CA LEU A 90 7.67 -6.37 -2.52
C LEU A 90 7.28 -6.98 -3.87
N MET A 91 6.89 -6.17 -4.86
CA MET A 91 6.52 -6.65 -6.19
C MET A 91 7.68 -7.35 -6.90
N VAL A 92 8.89 -6.82 -6.79
CA VAL A 92 10.11 -7.47 -7.32
C VAL A 92 10.32 -8.85 -6.69
N LEU A 93 10.13 -8.97 -5.38
CA LEU A 93 10.28 -10.26 -4.67
C LEU A 93 9.21 -11.30 -5.03
N GLN A 94 8.04 -10.86 -5.51
CA GLN A 94 6.95 -11.77 -5.89
C GLN A 94 6.94 -12.11 -7.39
N GLN A 95 7.83 -11.53 -8.20
CA GLN A 95 7.97 -11.98 -9.58
C GLN A 95 8.42 -13.46 -9.53
N PRO A 96 7.74 -14.37 -10.25
CA PRO A 96 8.23 -15.72 -10.38
C PRO A 96 9.63 -15.61 -10.98
N SER A 97 10.63 -16.22 -10.32
CA SER A 97 11.94 -16.42 -10.93
C SER A 97 11.69 -17.00 -12.31
N ALA A 98 12.09 -16.27 -13.35
CA ALA A 98 12.10 -16.80 -14.70
C ALA A 98 13.16 -17.91 -14.72
N GLU A 99 12.73 -19.14 -14.42
CA GLU A 99 13.44 -20.37 -14.74
C GLU A 99 12.97 -20.89 -16.10
#